data_AF-A0AAX4H9R9-F1
#
_entry.id   AF-A0AAX4H9R9-F1
#
_cell.length_a   1.000
_cell.length_b   1.000
_cell.length_c   1.000
_cell.angle_alpha   90.00
_cell.angle_beta   90.00
_cell.angle_gamma   90.00
#
_symmetry.space_group_name_H-M   'P 1'
#
loop_
_entity.id
_entity.type
_entity.pdbx_description
1 polymer ?
#
loop_
_entity_poly.entity_id
_entity_poly.type
_entity_poly.pdbx_seq_one_letter_code
_entity_poly.pdbx_strand_id
1 'polypeptide(L)'
;MSDHTHDHSHSHSHGHSHEPPAETYSAQLVNLKIDTTQVVGLNVQNEPQEVAKLFKDSSLRYQLKPVIKSDADEQLILHIPFLNGSVKLHSMILRTNGGSYCPRTIKLWKNARHLDFDNINESSSAFTVTHPQVGVPYDEDDEIPDELVTESDFVEHHLPKHTFSGVRCLTIFIENIYGDEEECHLHSIELRGEFTELTRDPVITLYELAPNPADHKVHDQVKYRVDY
;
A
#
# COMPACT_ATOMS: atom_id res chain seq x y z
N MET A 1 -53.36 41.61 27.91
CA MET A 1 -53.28 40.14 28.06
C MET A 1 -53.78 39.57 26.74
N SER A 2 -52.98 38.99 25.86
CA SER A 2 -51.74 38.25 26.07
C SER A 2 -50.80 38.41 24.87
N ASP A 3 -49.50 38.39 25.17
CA ASP A 3 -48.37 38.41 24.27
C ASP A 3 -48.13 36.99 23.72
N HIS A 4 -47.85 36.85 22.42
CA HIS A 4 -47.47 35.57 21.81
C HIS A 4 -46.20 35.76 20.98
N THR A 5 -45.08 35.45 21.61
CA THR A 5 -43.76 35.29 21.02
C THR A 5 -43.71 33.97 20.23
N HIS A 6 -43.41 34.03 18.93
CA HIS A 6 -43.03 32.86 18.14
C HIS A 6 -41.54 32.93 17.81
N ASP A 7 -40.78 32.10 18.51
CA ASP A 7 -39.37 31.81 18.27
C ASP A 7 -39.27 30.83 17.08
N HIS A 8 -38.60 31.25 16.02
CA HIS A 8 -38.34 30.40 14.86
C HIS A 8 -36.93 29.83 14.97
N SER A 9 -36.85 28.61 15.49
CA SER A 9 -35.64 27.79 15.51
C SER A 9 -35.24 27.40 14.08
N HIS A 10 -34.19 28.01 13.54
CA HIS A 10 -33.57 27.61 12.29
C HIS A 10 -32.68 26.38 12.53
N SER A 11 -33.14 25.20 12.11
CA SER A 11 -32.29 24.01 12.03
C SER A 11 -31.37 24.11 10.81
N HIS A 12 -30.07 24.29 11.02
CA HIS A 12 -29.06 24.19 9.98
C HIS A 12 -28.79 22.70 9.68
N SER A 13 -29.38 22.22 8.59
CA SER A 13 -28.98 20.96 7.96
C SER A 13 -27.61 21.15 7.32
N HIS A 14 -26.56 20.60 7.92
CA HIS A 14 -25.23 20.51 7.30
C HIS A 14 -25.30 19.55 6.12
N GLY A 15 -25.45 20.09 4.91
CA GLY A 15 -25.24 19.35 3.68
C GLY A 15 -23.78 18.93 3.61
N HIS A 16 -23.51 17.63 3.78
CA HIS A 16 -22.22 17.05 3.43
C HIS A 16 -22.07 17.18 1.91
N SER A 17 -21.14 18.02 1.48
CA SER A 17 -20.72 18.11 0.08
C SER A 17 -20.08 16.79 -0.32
N HIS A 18 -20.82 15.94 -1.03
CA HIS A 18 -20.28 14.75 -1.67
C HIS A 18 -19.62 15.17 -2.98
N GLU A 19 -18.44 15.79 -2.88
CA GLU A 19 -17.59 15.88 -4.06
C GLU A 19 -17.14 14.47 -4.45
N PRO A 20 -17.34 14.06 -5.70
CA PRO A 20 -16.86 12.76 -6.16
C PRO A 20 -15.32 12.70 -6.01
N PRO A 21 -14.76 11.54 -5.64
CA PRO A 21 -13.31 11.37 -5.58
C PRO A 21 -12.66 11.75 -6.91
N ALA A 22 -11.50 12.39 -6.84
CA ALA A 22 -10.73 12.71 -8.04
C ALA A 22 -10.33 11.43 -8.78
N GLU A 23 -10.58 11.41 -10.09
CA GLU A 23 -10.25 10.29 -10.98
C GLU A 23 -8.77 9.89 -10.87
N THR A 24 -8.51 8.60 -11.10
CA THR A 24 -7.15 8.07 -11.25
C THR A 24 -6.93 7.55 -12.67
N TYR A 25 -5.67 7.47 -13.08
CA TYR A 25 -5.28 7.11 -14.45
C TYR A 25 -4.31 5.93 -14.46
N SER A 26 -4.31 5.16 -15.56
CA SER A 26 -3.41 4.02 -15.74
C SER A 26 -1.92 4.39 -15.64
N ALA A 27 -1.54 5.61 -16.02
CA ALA A 27 -0.18 6.13 -15.88
C ALA A 27 0.30 6.23 -14.42
N GLN A 28 -0.61 6.17 -13.45
CA GLN A 28 -0.31 6.22 -12.02
C GLN A 28 -0.08 4.83 -11.42
N LEU A 29 -0.01 3.77 -12.23
CA LEU A 29 0.26 2.41 -11.74
C LEU A 29 1.63 2.35 -11.04
N VAL A 30 1.62 1.91 -9.77
CA VAL A 30 2.85 1.77 -8.96
C VAL A 30 3.21 0.32 -8.65
N ASN A 31 2.56 -0.67 -9.26
CA ASN A 31 2.89 -2.09 -9.03
C ASN A 31 4.36 -2.41 -9.32
N LEU A 32 4.95 -1.79 -10.35
CA LEU A 32 6.39 -1.91 -10.66
C LEU A 32 7.33 -1.29 -9.61
N LYS A 33 6.77 -0.63 -8.59
CA LYS A 33 7.50 -0.06 -7.46
C LYS A 33 7.35 -0.90 -6.19
N ILE A 34 6.70 -2.05 -6.25
CA ILE A 34 6.61 -3.01 -5.15
C ILE A 34 7.91 -3.83 -5.10
N ASP A 35 8.45 -4.05 -3.90
CA ASP A 35 9.53 -5.01 -3.68
C ASP A 35 8.94 -6.42 -3.62
N THR A 36 8.78 -7.05 -4.78
CA THR A 36 8.15 -8.36 -4.95
C THR A 36 8.86 -9.47 -4.18
N THR A 37 10.16 -9.32 -3.89
CA THR A 37 10.94 -10.30 -3.11
C THR A 37 10.59 -10.28 -1.62
N GLN A 38 9.92 -9.23 -1.18
CA GLN A 38 9.58 -8.96 0.21
C GLN A 38 8.07 -8.93 0.46
N VAL A 39 7.26 -9.27 -0.55
CA VAL A 39 5.83 -9.48 -0.38
C VAL A 39 5.60 -10.71 0.48
N VAL A 40 4.71 -10.58 1.46
CA VAL A 40 4.33 -11.69 2.35
C VAL A 40 2.81 -11.81 2.35
N GLY A 41 2.33 -13.04 2.20
CA GLY A 41 0.93 -13.41 2.46
C GLY A 41 0.85 -14.28 3.71
N LEU A 42 -0.09 -13.99 4.61
CA LEU A 42 -0.45 -14.85 5.74
C LEU A 42 -1.82 -15.47 5.47
N ASN A 43 -1.98 -16.74 5.83
CA ASN A 43 -3.11 -17.60 5.48
C ASN A 43 -3.35 -17.65 3.97
N VAL A 44 -2.32 -18.02 3.20
CA VAL A 44 -2.38 -18.14 1.74
C VAL A 44 -2.00 -19.57 1.36
N GLN A 45 -2.83 -20.22 0.56
CA GLN A 45 -2.65 -21.60 0.10
C GLN A 45 -1.50 -21.73 -0.91
N ASN A 46 -1.31 -20.68 -1.72
CA ASN A 46 -0.27 -20.65 -2.73
C ASN A 46 1.13 -20.56 -2.13
N GLU A 47 2.12 -21.03 -2.89
CA GLU A 47 3.53 -20.86 -2.52
C GLU A 47 3.89 -19.38 -2.32
N PRO A 48 4.74 -19.02 -1.34
CA PRO A 48 5.05 -17.63 -1.01
C PRO A 48 5.50 -16.77 -2.20
N GLN A 49 6.18 -17.36 -3.19
CA GLN A 49 6.66 -16.63 -4.37
C GLN A 49 5.54 -16.29 -5.36
N GLU A 50 4.38 -16.93 -5.25
CA GLU A 50 3.22 -16.64 -6.10
C GLU A 50 2.42 -15.43 -5.64
N VAL A 51 2.45 -15.09 -4.36
CA VAL A 51 1.68 -13.96 -3.80
C VAL A 51 2.00 -12.65 -4.52
N ALA A 52 3.27 -12.43 -4.87
CA ALA A 52 3.70 -11.25 -5.61
C ALA A 52 3.08 -11.15 -7.02
N LYS A 53 2.59 -12.26 -7.59
CA LYS A 53 1.93 -12.29 -8.92
C LYS A 53 0.55 -11.62 -8.92
N LEU A 54 -0.01 -11.25 -7.76
CA LEU A 54 -1.15 -10.34 -7.67
C LEU A 54 -0.85 -8.96 -8.28
N PHE A 55 0.41 -8.53 -8.21
CA PHE A 55 0.83 -7.20 -8.63
C PHE A 55 1.35 -7.23 -10.07
N LYS A 56 0.40 -7.16 -11.00
CA LYS A 56 0.65 -7.24 -12.44
C LYS A 56 1.07 -5.89 -13.01
N ASP A 57 1.82 -5.93 -14.11
CA ASP A 57 2.00 -4.76 -14.97
C ASP A 57 0.80 -4.59 -15.91
N SER A 58 0.77 -3.48 -16.66
CA SER A 58 -0.34 -3.17 -17.57
C SER A 58 -0.56 -4.21 -18.66
N SER A 59 0.48 -4.95 -19.08
CA SER A 59 0.38 -5.97 -20.12
C SER A 59 -0.27 -7.25 -19.62
N LEU A 60 -0.08 -7.56 -18.33
CA LEU A 60 -0.63 -8.76 -17.68
C LEU A 60 -1.96 -8.48 -16.97
N ARG A 61 -2.49 -7.25 -17.00
CA ARG A 61 -3.71 -6.81 -16.30
C ARG A 61 -4.88 -7.81 -16.39
N TYR A 62 -5.08 -8.43 -17.55
CA TYR A 62 -6.20 -9.33 -17.82
C TYR A 62 -5.95 -10.81 -17.51
N GLN A 63 -4.73 -11.17 -17.09
CA GLN A 63 -4.42 -12.53 -16.66
C GLN A 63 -5.19 -12.86 -15.38
N LEU A 64 -5.77 -14.05 -15.32
CA LEU A 64 -6.50 -14.53 -14.14
C LEU A 64 -5.65 -15.42 -13.24
N LYS A 65 -4.62 -16.06 -13.79
CA LYS A 65 -3.77 -17.01 -13.06
C LYS A 65 -2.44 -16.39 -12.61
N PRO A 66 -1.82 -16.91 -11.53
CA PRO A 66 -2.46 -17.81 -10.57
C PRO A 66 -3.55 -17.07 -9.79
N VAL A 67 -4.54 -17.82 -9.31
CA VAL A 67 -5.52 -17.33 -8.34
C VAL A 67 -4.88 -17.46 -6.97
N ILE A 68 -4.83 -16.36 -6.21
CA ILE A 68 -4.37 -16.39 -4.83
C ILE A 68 -5.57 -16.71 -3.94
N LYS A 69 -5.44 -17.78 -3.18
CA LYS A 69 -6.47 -18.32 -2.30
C LYS A 69 -6.02 -18.28 -0.84
N SER A 70 -6.95 -18.12 0.08
CA SER A 70 -6.69 -18.41 1.50
C SER A 70 -6.61 -19.92 1.76
N ASP A 71 -5.93 -20.36 2.82
CA ASP A 71 -5.57 -21.79 3.05
C ASP A 71 -6.47 -22.54 4.05
N ALA A 72 -7.34 -21.85 4.79
CA ALA A 72 -8.14 -22.47 5.85
C ALA A 72 -9.44 -21.75 6.21
N ASP A 73 -9.46 -20.43 6.07
CA ASP A 73 -10.62 -19.58 6.33
C ASP A 73 -10.60 -18.40 5.34
N GLU A 74 -11.65 -17.57 5.35
CA GLU A 74 -11.82 -16.49 4.39
C GLU A 74 -10.86 -15.30 4.61
N GLN A 75 -10.04 -15.34 5.66
CA GLN A 75 -9.18 -14.23 6.06
C GLN A 75 -7.81 -14.34 5.41
N LEU A 76 -7.25 -13.21 4.98
CA LEU A 76 -5.87 -13.15 4.51
C LEU A 76 -5.21 -11.82 4.80
N ILE A 77 -3.91 -11.83 5.08
CA ILE A 77 -3.12 -10.62 5.28
C ILE A 77 -2.03 -10.55 4.20
N LEU A 78 -1.94 -9.41 3.51
CA LEU A 78 -0.86 -9.12 2.56
C LEU A 78 -0.01 -7.97 3.08
N HIS A 79 1.30 -8.19 3.18
CA HIS A 79 2.29 -7.13 3.38
C HIS A 79 2.97 -6.80 2.06
N ILE A 80 2.84 -5.54 1.64
CA ILE A 80 3.22 -5.07 0.31
C ILE A 80 4.24 -3.94 0.49
N PRO A 81 5.53 -4.26 0.63
CA PRO A 81 6.58 -3.25 0.68
C PRO A 81 6.80 -2.62 -0.69
N PHE A 82 7.12 -1.33 -0.70
CA PHE A 82 7.62 -0.65 -1.89
C PHE A 82 9.16 -0.71 -1.91
N LEU A 83 9.74 -0.52 -3.10
CA LEU A 83 11.17 -0.31 -3.31
C LEU A 83 11.67 0.91 -2.52
N ASN A 84 12.97 1.25 -2.64
CA ASN A 84 13.63 2.32 -1.89
C ASN A 84 13.01 3.72 -2.10
N GLY A 85 11.89 3.97 -1.43
CA GLY A 85 11.02 5.13 -1.66
C GLY A 85 9.75 5.03 -0.82
N SER A 86 8.78 5.87 -1.17
CA SER A 86 7.45 5.82 -0.59
C SER A 86 6.41 6.22 -1.62
N VAL A 87 5.19 5.72 -1.45
CA VAL A 87 4.07 6.00 -2.34
C VAL A 87 3.05 6.87 -1.64
N LYS A 88 2.51 7.84 -2.36
CA LYS A 88 1.22 8.46 -2.04
C LYS A 88 0.13 7.72 -2.81
N LEU A 89 -0.64 6.86 -2.15
CA LEU A 89 -1.68 6.05 -2.79
C LEU A 89 -2.93 6.88 -3.04
N HIS A 90 -3.49 6.70 -4.23
CA HIS A 90 -4.73 7.35 -4.68
C HIS A 90 -5.89 6.37 -4.73
N SER A 91 -5.65 5.15 -5.24
CA SER A 91 -6.66 4.10 -5.29
C SER A 91 -6.04 2.71 -5.29
N MET A 92 -6.88 1.73 -4.96
CA MET A 92 -6.61 0.31 -5.06
C MET A 92 -7.69 -0.31 -5.93
N ILE A 93 -7.30 -0.96 -7.03
CA ILE A 93 -8.20 -1.68 -7.92
C ILE A 93 -8.01 -3.17 -7.68
N LEU A 94 -9.11 -3.87 -7.44
CA LEU A 94 -9.11 -5.31 -7.21
C LEU A 94 -9.80 -6.01 -8.37
N ARG A 95 -9.22 -7.14 -8.80
CA ARG A 95 -9.93 -8.15 -9.57
C ARG A 95 -10.00 -9.42 -8.73
N THR A 96 -11.21 -9.83 -8.40
CA THR A 96 -11.52 -10.88 -7.42
C THR A 96 -12.49 -11.88 -8.04
N ASN A 97 -12.86 -12.92 -7.29
CA ASN A 97 -14.02 -13.72 -7.64
C ASN A 97 -15.31 -12.88 -7.51
N GLY A 98 -16.26 -13.05 -8.43
CA GLY A 98 -17.54 -12.33 -8.47
C GLY A 98 -18.73 -13.07 -7.85
N GLY A 99 -18.50 -14.26 -7.31
CA GLY A 99 -19.49 -15.16 -6.73
C GLY A 99 -19.24 -15.41 -5.24
N SER A 100 -19.13 -16.69 -4.87
CA SER A 100 -19.10 -17.15 -3.48
C SER A 100 -17.76 -16.92 -2.76
N TYR A 101 -16.66 -16.71 -3.50
CA TYR A 101 -15.31 -16.48 -2.93
C TYR A 101 -14.91 -15.00 -2.93
N CYS A 102 -15.91 -14.11 -3.06
CA CYS A 102 -15.71 -12.68 -3.24
C CYS A 102 -15.42 -11.98 -1.89
N PRO A 103 -14.30 -11.25 -1.74
CA PRO A 103 -14.02 -10.52 -0.51
C PRO A 103 -15.07 -9.44 -0.26
N ARG A 104 -15.46 -9.24 0.99
CA ARG A 104 -16.45 -8.24 1.39
C ARG A 104 -15.82 -7.11 2.16
N THR A 105 -15.14 -7.41 3.26
CA THR A 105 -14.56 -6.38 4.14
C THR A 105 -13.05 -6.37 4.00
N ILE A 106 -12.51 -5.24 3.55
CA ILE A 106 -11.08 -5.06 3.36
C ILE A 106 -10.59 -3.89 4.20
N LYS A 107 -9.64 -4.17 5.10
CA LYS A 107 -9.02 -3.17 5.98
C LYS A 107 -7.59 -2.91 5.54
N LEU A 108 -7.17 -1.66 5.65
CA LEU A 108 -5.87 -1.18 5.16
C LEU A 108 -5.10 -0.48 6.28
N TRP A 109 -3.80 -0.77 6.35
CA TRP A 109 -2.86 -0.08 7.22
C TRP A 109 -1.66 0.42 6.42
N LYS A 110 -1.13 1.56 6.85
CA LYS A 110 0.08 2.15 6.31
C LYS A 110 1.25 1.86 7.26
N ASN A 111 2.34 1.33 6.71
CA ASN A 111 3.62 1.10 7.38
C ASN A 111 3.53 0.14 8.58
N ALA A 112 2.64 -0.85 8.51
CA ALA A 112 2.33 -1.76 9.63
C ALA A 112 2.68 -3.23 9.30
N ARG A 113 3.92 -3.47 8.86
CA ARG A 113 4.38 -4.82 8.45
C ARG A 113 4.46 -5.85 9.60
N HIS A 114 4.31 -5.40 10.84
CA HIS A 114 4.32 -6.26 12.02
C HIS A 114 2.94 -6.84 12.34
N LEU A 115 1.89 -6.45 11.60
CA LEU A 115 0.54 -6.92 11.89
C LEU A 115 0.35 -8.36 11.44
N ASP A 116 -0.30 -9.15 12.27
CA ASP A 116 -0.64 -10.56 12.05
C ASP A 116 -2.02 -10.86 12.66
N PHE A 117 -2.50 -12.09 12.57
CA PHE A 117 -3.83 -12.45 13.08
C PHE A 117 -3.97 -12.28 14.60
N ASP A 118 -2.87 -12.30 15.36
CA ASP A 118 -2.91 -12.14 16.82
C ASP A 118 -3.20 -10.68 17.21
N ASN A 119 -2.69 -9.72 16.44
CA ASN A 119 -2.75 -8.29 16.82
C ASN A 119 -3.57 -7.40 15.87
N ILE A 120 -3.99 -7.89 14.70
CA ILE A 120 -4.64 -7.05 13.68
C ILE A 120 -5.99 -6.49 14.13
N ASN A 121 -6.72 -7.24 14.95
CA ASN A 121 -8.02 -6.83 15.49
C ASN A 121 -7.90 -5.79 16.61
N GLU A 122 -6.73 -5.69 17.25
CA GLU A 122 -6.45 -4.68 18.26
C GLU A 122 -5.95 -3.36 17.65
N SER A 123 -5.53 -3.40 16.38
CA SER A 123 -4.99 -2.27 15.64
C SER A 123 -6.06 -1.51 14.88
N SER A 124 -6.10 -0.19 15.02
CA SER A 124 -7.00 0.66 14.24
C SER A 124 -6.57 0.71 12.78
N SER A 125 -7.38 0.17 11.87
CA SER A 125 -7.17 0.29 10.43
C SER A 125 -7.18 1.74 9.99
N ALA A 126 -6.28 2.11 9.08
CA ALA A 126 -6.21 3.45 8.51
C ALA A 126 -7.40 3.74 7.60
N PHE A 127 -7.95 2.70 6.97
CA PHE A 127 -9.16 2.77 6.14
C PHE A 127 -9.81 1.40 6.00
N THR A 128 -11.13 1.37 5.88
CA THR A 128 -11.91 0.15 5.65
C THR A 128 -12.80 0.37 4.44
N VAL A 129 -12.84 -0.60 3.53
CA VAL A 129 -13.72 -0.59 2.37
C VAL A 129 -14.61 -1.82 2.37
N THR A 130 -15.84 -1.62 1.91
CA THR A 130 -16.73 -2.73 1.53
C THR A 130 -16.56 -2.97 0.04
N HIS A 131 -15.95 -4.07 -0.34
CA HIS A 131 -15.87 -4.50 -1.74
C HIS A 131 -17.24 -5.04 -2.16
N PRO A 132 -17.81 -4.59 -3.29
CA PRO A 132 -19.06 -5.13 -3.80
C PRO A 132 -18.84 -6.55 -4.34
N GLN A 133 -19.91 -7.35 -4.40
CA GLN A 133 -19.87 -8.68 -4.98
C GLN A 133 -19.81 -8.59 -6.52
N VAL A 134 -18.65 -8.18 -7.03
CA VAL A 134 -18.35 -7.94 -8.44
C VAL A 134 -16.95 -8.46 -8.70
N GLY A 135 -16.79 -9.27 -9.75
CA GLY A 135 -15.53 -9.90 -10.09
C GLY A 135 -15.75 -10.95 -11.17
N VAL A 136 -14.78 -11.83 -11.36
CA VAL A 136 -14.88 -12.93 -12.32
C VAL A 136 -15.74 -14.05 -11.71
N PRO A 137 -16.90 -14.40 -12.30
CA PRO A 137 -17.77 -15.43 -11.74
C PRO A 137 -17.26 -16.81 -12.16
N TYR A 138 -16.71 -17.56 -11.21
CA TYR A 138 -16.36 -18.97 -11.34
C TYR A 138 -16.52 -19.64 -9.98
N ASP A 139 -16.85 -20.92 -9.98
CA ASP A 139 -16.89 -21.78 -8.81
C ASP A 139 -15.67 -22.73 -8.79
N GLU A 140 -15.53 -23.58 -7.77
CA GLU A 140 -14.36 -24.46 -7.59
C GLU A 140 -14.15 -25.43 -8.77
N ASP A 141 -15.24 -25.92 -9.36
CA ASP A 141 -15.23 -26.90 -10.45
C ASP A 141 -15.00 -26.28 -11.85
N ASP A 142 -15.01 -24.95 -11.96
CA ASP A 142 -14.90 -24.27 -13.24
C ASP A 142 -13.44 -24.19 -13.73
N GLU A 143 -13.23 -24.46 -15.01
CA GLU A 143 -11.94 -24.20 -15.64
C GLU A 143 -11.75 -22.69 -15.87
N ILE A 144 -10.93 -22.07 -15.02
CA ILE A 144 -10.60 -20.65 -15.13
C ILE A 144 -9.74 -20.43 -16.38
N PRO A 145 -10.12 -19.52 -17.31
CA PRO A 145 -9.28 -19.20 -18.47
C PRO A 145 -8.00 -18.48 -18.02
N ASP A 146 -6.94 -18.53 -18.83
CA ASP A 146 -5.69 -17.84 -18.48
C ASP A 146 -5.84 -16.32 -18.51
N GLU A 147 -6.66 -15.80 -19.44
CA GLU A 147 -6.95 -14.38 -19.62
C GLU A 147 -8.44 -14.14 -19.86
N LEU A 148 -8.96 -13.03 -19.34
CA LEU A 148 -10.31 -12.57 -19.59
C LEU A 148 -10.31 -11.04 -19.75
N VAL A 149 -10.60 -10.56 -20.96
CA VAL A 149 -10.63 -9.12 -21.27
C VAL A 149 -12.03 -8.58 -20.98
N THR A 150 -12.21 -8.03 -19.79
CA THR A 150 -13.46 -7.41 -19.34
C THR A 150 -13.14 -6.39 -18.27
N GLU A 151 -13.66 -5.16 -18.41
CA GLU A 151 -13.41 -4.07 -17.46
C GLU A 151 -14.40 -4.06 -16.29
N SER A 152 -15.58 -4.68 -16.43
CA SER A 152 -16.62 -4.69 -15.39
C SER A 152 -16.24 -5.50 -14.15
N ASP A 153 -15.24 -6.38 -14.25
CA ASP A 153 -14.80 -7.25 -13.16
C ASP A 153 -13.77 -6.55 -12.24
N PHE A 154 -13.35 -5.34 -12.59
CA PHE A 154 -12.43 -4.54 -11.80
C PHE A 154 -13.19 -3.57 -10.91
N VAL A 155 -12.88 -3.57 -9.62
CA VAL A 155 -13.46 -2.64 -8.65
C VAL A 155 -12.39 -1.69 -8.15
N GLU A 156 -12.58 -0.40 -8.40
CA GLU A 156 -11.71 0.66 -7.90
C GLU A 156 -12.19 1.23 -6.56
N HIS A 157 -11.34 1.12 -5.55
CA HIS A 157 -11.50 1.75 -4.24
C HIS A 157 -10.62 2.99 -4.14
N HIS A 158 -11.23 4.17 -4.12
CA HIS A 158 -10.51 5.43 -3.92
C HIS A 158 -10.06 5.56 -2.46
N LEU A 159 -8.78 5.86 -2.26
CA LEU A 159 -8.17 5.95 -0.94
C LEU A 159 -8.02 7.42 -0.50
N PRO A 160 -8.22 7.73 0.80
CA PRO A 160 -7.94 9.06 1.32
C PRO A 160 -6.45 9.42 1.20
N LYS A 161 -6.11 10.24 0.19
CA LYS A 161 -4.72 10.61 -0.16
C LYS A 161 -3.94 11.22 1.01
N HIS A 162 -4.62 11.88 1.96
CA HIS A 162 -3.99 12.45 3.15
C HIS A 162 -3.49 11.34 4.10
N THR A 163 -4.30 10.30 4.31
CA THR A 163 -3.97 9.12 5.13
C THR A 163 -2.87 8.29 4.48
N PHE A 164 -2.99 8.02 3.19
CA PHE A 164 -2.06 7.15 2.44
C PHE A 164 -0.96 7.92 1.70
N SER A 165 -0.40 8.97 2.32
CA SER A 165 0.83 9.63 1.85
C SER A 165 2.07 8.95 2.45
N GLY A 166 3.21 8.84 1.75
CA GLY A 166 4.45 8.31 2.35
C GLY A 166 4.35 6.84 2.84
N VAL A 167 3.62 6.01 2.09
CA VAL A 167 3.48 4.57 2.33
C VAL A 167 4.76 3.86 1.85
N ARG A 168 5.48 3.24 2.76
CA ARG A 168 6.64 2.38 2.48
C ARG A 168 6.26 0.90 2.46
N CYS A 169 5.22 0.53 3.21
CA CYS A 169 4.60 -0.78 3.16
C CYS A 169 3.10 -0.62 3.35
N LEU A 170 2.30 -1.20 2.45
CA LEU A 170 0.86 -1.31 2.60
C LEU A 170 0.56 -2.67 3.23
N THR A 171 -0.31 -2.71 4.25
CA THR A 171 -0.85 -3.96 4.78
C THR A 171 -2.34 -4.02 4.47
N ILE A 172 -2.76 -5.09 3.81
CA ILE A 172 -4.15 -5.36 3.44
C ILE A 172 -4.61 -6.56 4.25
N PHE A 173 -5.78 -6.44 4.88
CA PHE A 173 -6.46 -7.54 5.53
C PHE A 173 -7.82 -7.73 4.88
N ILE A 174 -8.08 -8.94 4.40
CA ILE A 174 -9.43 -9.36 4.05
C ILE A 174 -9.99 -10.05 5.27
N GLU A 175 -11.07 -9.49 5.81
CA GLU A 175 -11.66 -9.94 7.08
C GLU A 175 -12.76 -10.97 6.87
N ASN A 176 -13.52 -10.85 5.77
CA ASN A 176 -14.60 -11.76 5.41
C ASN A 176 -14.94 -11.67 3.92
N ILE A 177 -15.71 -12.64 3.45
CA ILE A 177 -16.26 -12.74 2.09
C ILE A 177 -17.80 -12.59 2.09
N TYR A 178 -18.40 -12.65 0.90
CA TYR A 178 -19.83 -12.87 0.72
C TYR A 178 -20.15 -14.37 0.70
N GLY A 179 -21.35 -14.74 1.15
CA GLY A 179 -21.77 -16.14 1.15
C GLY A 179 -21.26 -16.92 2.36
N ASP A 180 -21.30 -18.25 2.24
CA ASP A 180 -20.99 -19.20 3.32
C ASP A 180 -19.75 -20.06 3.00
N GLU A 181 -18.99 -19.72 1.96
CA GLU A 181 -17.72 -20.37 1.65
C GLU A 181 -16.64 -19.96 2.66
N GLU A 182 -15.58 -20.77 2.76
CA GLU A 182 -14.49 -20.57 3.71
C GLU A 182 -13.18 -20.13 3.03
N GLU A 183 -13.23 -19.74 1.75
CA GLU A 183 -12.05 -19.31 0.99
C GLU A 183 -12.27 -17.94 0.33
N CYS A 184 -11.20 -17.14 0.28
CA CYS A 184 -11.19 -15.89 -0.49
C CYS A 184 -10.31 -16.04 -1.73
N HIS A 185 -10.81 -15.62 -2.89
CA HIS A 185 -10.08 -15.70 -4.16
C HIS A 185 -9.75 -14.33 -4.77
N LEU A 186 -8.47 -14.11 -5.07
CA LEU A 186 -7.94 -12.89 -5.69
C LEU A 186 -7.20 -13.19 -7.00
N HIS A 187 -7.46 -12.40 -8.05
CA HIS A 187 -6.74 -12.49 -9.32
C HIS A 187 -5.65 -11.43 -9.46
N SER A 188 -5.92 -10.20 -9.05
CA SER A 188 -4.95 -9.11 -9.11
C SER A 188 -5.30 -7.94 -8.20
N ILE A 189 -4.25 -7.21 -7.82
CA ILE A 189 -4.33 -5.96 -7.10
C ILE A 189 -3.52 -4.93 -7.88
N GLU A 190 -4.14 -3.82 -8.23
CA GLU A 190 -3.45 -2.65 -8.77
C GLU A 190 -3.47 -1.51 -7.79
N LEU A 191 -2.30 -0.95 -7.56
CA LEU A 191 -2.14 0.24 -6.75
C LEU A 191 -1.85 1.41 -7.69
N ARG A 192 -2.65 2.47 -7.57
CA ARG A 192 -2.43 3.74 -8.28
C ARG A 192 -2.02 4.83 -7.32
N GLY A 193 -1.03 5.63 -7.70
CA GLY A 193 -0.51 6.70 -6.86
C GLY A 193 0.73 7.37 -7.44
N GLU A 194 1.48 8.03 -6.57
CA GLU A 194 2.72 8.73 -6.90
C GLU A 194 3.87 8.12 -6.09
N PHE A 195 4.87 7.56 -6.76
CA PHE A 195 6.08 7.05 -6.11
C PHE A 195 7.12 8.17 -5.99
N THR A 196 7.70 8.31 -4.80
CA THR A 196 8.84 9.19 -4.52
C THR A 196 10.02 8.33 -4.09
N GLU A 197 11.11 8.38 -4.85
CA GLU A 197 12.33 7.66 -4.53
C GLU A 197 13.05 8.30 -3.33
N LEU A 198 13.58 7.47 -2.44
CA LEU A 198 14.43 7.92 -1.34
C LEU A 198 15.89 7.93 -1.83
N THR A 199 16.34 9.08 -2.34
CA THR A 199 17.76 9.28 -2.62
C THR A 199 18.53 9.34 -1.30
N ARG A 200 19.37 8.33 -1.06
CA ARG A 200 20.45 8.47 -0.08
C ARG A 200 21.57 9.22 -0.77
N ASP A 201 21.52 10.54 -0.80
CA ASP A 201 22.74 11.29 -1.02
C ASP A 201 23.66 11.00 0.18
N PRO A 202 24.81 10.33 0.01
CA PRO A 202 25.78 10.30 1.08
C PRO A 202 26.15 11.76 1.33
N VAL A 203 25.84 12.26 2.53
CA VAL A 203 26.52 13.46 3.03
C VAL A 203 27.98 13.01 3.19
N ILE A 204 28.76 13.15 2.12
CA ILE A 204 30.21 13.10 2.20
C ILE A 204 30.56 14.36 2.97
N THR A 205 30.55 14.27 4.30
CA THR A 205 31.32 15.18 5.12
C THR A 205 32.76 14.91 4.74
N LEU A 206 33.24 15.63 3.72
CA LEU A 206 34.65 15.83 3.49
C LEU A 206 35.11 16.61 4.72
N TYR A 207 35.40 15.88 5.82
CA TYR A 207 36.03 16.48 6.98
C TYR A 207 37.38 16.92 6.47
N GLU A 208 37.54 18.24 6.39
CA GLU A 208 38.69 18.94 5.87
C GLU A 208 39.97 18.35 6.51
N LEU A 209 40.66 17.47 5.79
CA LEU A 209 42.10 17.30 6.00
C LEU A 209 42.79 18.50 5.35
N ALA A 210 42.53 19.69 5.89
CA ALA A 210 43.47 20.78 5.76
C ALA A 210 44.65 20.40 6.67
N PRO A 211 45.84 20.08 6.14
CA PRO A 211 47.02 19.94 6.98
C PRO A 211 47.22 21.25 7.73
N ASN A 212 47.12 21.23 9.06
CA ASN A 212 47.47 22.36 9.90
C ASN A 212 48.97 22.67 9.70
N PRO A 213 49.36 23.83 9.14
CA PRO A 213 50.77 24.13 8.89
C PRO A 213 51.59 24.42 10.16
N ALA A 214 50.99 24.30 11.36
CA ALA A 214 51.64 24.58 12.63
C ALA A 214 52.48 23.43 13.22
N ASP A 215 52.51 22.23 12.61
CA ASP A 215 53.18 21.07 13.23
C ASP A 215 54.49 20.61 12.55
N HIS A 216 55.13 21.49 11.77
CA HIS A 216 56.54 21.32 11.41
C HIS A 216 57.43 22.14 12.35
N LYS A 217 57.77 21.58 13.52
CA LYS A 217 58.95 22.05 14.27
C LYS A 217 60.21 21.53 13.60
N VAL A 218 60.76 22.35 12.70
CA VAL A 218 62.13 22.19 12.23
C VAL A 218 63.05 22.51 13.41
N HIS A 219 63.62 21.50 14.05
CA HIS A 219 64.74 21.68 14.96
C HIS A 219 65.99 21.95 14.11
N ASP A 220 66.28 23.24 13.87
CA ASP A 220 67.53 23.65 13.26
C ASP A 220 68.52 24.18 14.29
N GLN A 221 69.78 23.84 14.07
CA GLN A 221 70.87 23.82 15.04
C GLN A 221 71.39 25.23 15.37
N VAL A 222 71.58 25.53 16.66
CA VAL A 222 72.24 26.78 17.08
C VAL A 222 73.76 26.59 17.04
N LYS A 223 74.39 27.38 16.17
CA LYS A 223 75.84 27.57 16.00
C LYS A 223 76.50 28.12 17.27
N TYR A 224 77.66 27.57 17.64
CA TYR A 224 78.53 28.11 18.67
C TYR A 224 79.14 29.46 18.24
N ARG A 225 79.07 30.46 19.12
CA ARG A 225 79.73 31.77 19.00
C ARG A 225 81.19 31.67 19.42
N VAL A 226 82.07 32.29 18.63
CA VAL A 226 83.45 32.61 19.01
C VAL A 226 83.44 34.08 19.42
N ASP A 227 83.93 34.38 20.62
CA ASP A 227 84.28 35.73 21.04
C ASP A 227 85.78 35.73 21.42
N TYR A 228 86.42 36.86 21.11
CA TYR A 228 87.86 37.14 20.93
C TYR A 228 88.80 36.79 22.09
#